data_AF-A0A377FNC6-F1
#
_entry.id   AF-A0A377FNC6-F1
#
_cell.length_a   1.000
_cell.length_b   1.000
_cell.length_c   1.000
_cell.angle_alpha   90.00
_cell.angle_beta   90.00
_cell.angle_gamma   90.00
#
_symmetry.space_group_name_H-M   'P 1'
#
loop_
_entity.id
_entity.type
_entity.pdbx_description
1 polymer ?
#
loop_
_entity_poly.entity_id
_entity_poly.type
_entity_poly.pdbx_seq_one_letter_code
_entity_poly.pdbx_strand_id
1 'polypeptide(L)'
;MKASIRCSKGVALILTFLLALMMIMPTSMVYAASTYTATGSETGDQIASIIDGTTKDPSGNAYDVVEFPSGTYDYTMTKPVDIRRKVTIQANSGAKVTFNGGDFRGYANSETTFTGSGSFLLNKPINYGIWSNDASVVFNFNNTNFTIDGAPGYGFYALLTGNTTNIRGGNFVVKNCAQSGDEGGVEFDGGNLNVSDGAQMTLENNGNGTFGDLYMNGQMTVTGKNTKVVINEKRAGAKGYGMVIPNSGHLKIDGATFEINTSAAGRGINAANNAYNTILLVNGAKLNVKAIGGVAKSGVRRARVAVSDNSILNVEGYDYAFDGSMLVAHDKSHVSLKGKSVDNGSVPMLTGGTNGSVIIGGSVLENPATHVVNGVEEAVTTGSAVSTQAVNTSGEALTRFDIKGFANGAINIAADPKNPGHPSYTYYVGENHNGVAYVWAPAVKINFWENKDALDNNDASKLLKTLTTIRGNKIELVGGTLPSNPAAPVGKIFSHWVNAETGQKFDGNAEFTKEVTDVYAVYKDKQTEPPAKPHVKNDNKAKNPNTGDNSPMALYVAVLTSTLLVLTLGIRLRRKS
;
A
#
# COMPACT_ATOMS: atom_id res chain seq x y z
N MET A 1 -36.20 -5.37 -65.65
CA MET A 1 -37.52 -4.92 -65.15
C MET A 1 -37.33 -3.73 -64.22
N LYS A 2 -37.69 -2.52 -64.65
CA LYS A 2 -37.75 -1.34 -63.75
C LYS A 2 -39.23 -1.11 -63.41
N ALA A 3 -39.63 -1.43 -62.19
CA ALA A 3 -40.98 -1.18 -61.71
C ALA A 3 -41.15 0.31 -61.43
N SER A 4 -41.99 0.97 -62.24
CA SER A 4 -42.49 2.33 -61.98
C SER A 4 -43.62 2.23 -60.95
N ILE A 5 -43.33 2.50 -59.68
CA ILE A 5 -44.37 2.67 -58.66
C ILE A 5 -44.97 4.07 -58.83
N ARG A 6 -46.17 4.14 -59.44
CA ARG A 6 -46.98 5.36 -59.46
C ARG A 6 -47.65 5.51 -58.10
N CYS A 7 -47.07 6.34 -57.23
CA CYS A 7 -47.74 6.79 -56.01
C CYS A 7 -48.86 7.77 -56.40
N SER A 8 -50.10 7.53 -55.96
CA SER A 8 -51.23 8.42 -56.25
C SER A 8 -51.02 9.78 -55.55
N LYS A 9 -51.45 10.88 -56.18
CA LYS A 9 -51.25 12.25 -55.66
C LYS A 9 -51.76 12.43 -54.22
N GLY A 10 -52.78 11.67 -53.80
CA GLY A 10 -53.29 11.69 -52.43
C GLY A 10 -52.35 11.04 -51.41
N VAL A 11 -51.69 9.94 -51.76
CA VAL A 11 -50.72 9.27 -50.86
C VAL A 11 -49.46 10.11 -50.72
N ALA A 12 -49.00 10.74 -51.79
CA ALA A 12 -47.91 11.70 -51.73
C ALA A 12 -48.26 12.87 -50.79
N LEU A 13 -49.46 13.45 -50.89
CA LEU A 13 -49.89 14.56 -50.04
C LEU A 13 -49.95 14.17 -48.55
N ILE A 14 -50.48 12.99 -48.23
CA ILE A 14 -50.55 12.47 -46.86
C ILE A 14 -49.13 12.22 -46.31
N LEU A 15 -48.24 11.66 -47.13
CA LEU A 15 -46.85 11.42 -46.72
C LEU A 15 -46.09 12.73 -46.49
N THR A 16 -46.28 13.73 -47.34
CA THR A 16 -45.69 15.07 -47.16
C THR A 16 -46.27 15.77 -45.93
N PHE A 17 -47.57 15.59 -45.64
CA PHE A 17 -48.20 16.15 -44.45
C PHE A 17 -47.71 15.47 -43.16
N LEU A 18 -47.51 14.15 -43.17
CA LEU A 18 -46.90 13.40 -42.06
C LEU A 18 -45.43 13.75 -41.87
N LEU A 19 -44.65 13.91 -42.96
CA LEU A 19 -43.27 14.38 -42.87
C LEU A 19 -43.20 15.81 -42.33
N ALA A 20 -44.07 16.70 -42.81
CA ALA A 20 -44.16 18.06 -42.29
C ALA A 20 -44.56 18.06 -40.81
N LEU A 21 -45.54 17.24 -40.40
CA LEU A 21 -45.92 17.11 -39.00
C LEU A 21 -44.77 16.57 -38.14
N MET A 22 -44.00 15.59 -38.63
CA MET A 22 -42.79 15.08 -37.96
C MET A 22 -41.64 16.09 -37.93
N MET A 23 -41.54 16.98 -38.91
CA MET A 23 -40.56 18.08 -38.93
C MET A 23 -41.00 19.30 -38.10
N ILE A 24 -42.29 19.44 -37.80
CA ILE A 24 -42.86 20.49 -36.94
C ILE A 24 -42.95 20.02 -35.47
N MET A 25 -42.93 18.71 -35.21
CA MET A 25 -42.69 18.21 -33.86
C MET A 25 -41.29 18.65 -33.43
N PRO A 26 -41.15 19.46 -32.36
CA PRO A 26 -39.84 19.81 -31.86
C PRO A 26 -39.12 18.51 -31.50
N THR A 27 -37.97 18.24 -32.13
CA THR A 27 -37.09 17.10 -31.79
C THR A 27 -36.48 17.21 -30.38
N SER A 28 -36.94 18.20 -29.61
CA SER A 28 -36.67 18.40 -28.21
C SER A 28 -37.83 19.21 -27.61
N MET A 29 -38.94 18.55 -27.24
CA MET A 29 -39.52 18.92 -25.96
C MET A 29 -38.45 18.53 -24.93
N VAL A 30 -37.52 19.45 -24.68
CA VAL A 30 -36.66 19.39 -23.51
C VAL A 30 -37.65 19.35 -22.35
N TYR A 31 -37.84 18.17 -21.77
CA TYR A 31 -38.57 18.04 -20.52
C TYR A 31 -37.82 18.92 -19.53
N ALA A 32 -38.35 20.12 -19.30
CA ALA A 32 -37.81 21.02 -18.30
C ALA A 32 -38.06 20.33 -16.96
N ALA A 33 -36.97 19.96 -16.27
CA ALA A 33 -37.05 19.30 -14.98
C ALA A 33 -38.02 20.07 -14.07
N SER A 34 -39.10 19.41 -13.65
CA SER A 34 -40.11 20.07 -12.83
C SER A 34 -39.51 20.28 -11.44
N THR A 35 -39.54 21.53 -10.97
CA THR A 35 -38.94 21.92 -9.69
C THR A 35 -40.03 22.31 -8.71
N TYR A 36 -39.97 21.74 -7.52
CA TYR A 36 -40.72 22.21 -6.36
C TYR A 36 -39.81 23.07 -5.49
N THR A 37 -40.20 24.32 -5.24
CA THR A 37 -39.47 25.20 -4.33
C THR A 37 -40.12 25.18 -2.95
N ALA A 38 -39.38 24.70 -1.95
CA ALA A 38 -39.84 24.60 -0.57
C ALA A 38 -40.07 25.99 0.04
N THR A 39 -41.24 26.13 0.65
CA THR A 39 -41.72 27.36 1.29
C THR A 39 -41.42 27.40 2.79
N GLY A 40 -41.20 26.23 3.41
CA GLY A 40 -41.05 26.07 4.86
C GLY A 40 -42.39 25.98 5.60
N SER A 41 -43.51 26.07 4.87
CA SER A 41 -44.86 25.88 5.42
C SER A 41 -45.37 24.45 5.29
N GLU A 42 -44.65 23.59 4.55
CA GLU A 42 -45.00 22.19 4.40
C GLU A 42 -44.87 21.47 5.75
N THR A 43 -45.77 20.52 6.02
CA THR A 43 -45.53 19.54 7.08
C THR A 43 -44.44 18.56 6.64
N GLY A 44 -43.84 17.83 7.59
CA GLY A 44 -42.82 16.84 7.26
C GLY A 44 -43.33 15.73 6.34
N ASP A 45 -44.58 15.29 6.51
CA ASP A 45 -45.17 14.27 5.63
C ASP A 45 -45.52 14.83 4.23
N GLN A 46 -45.81 16.13 4.12
CA GLN A 46 -46.01 16.79 2.83
C GLN A 46 -44.70 16.85 2.05
N ILE A 47 -43.61 17.32 2.67
CA ILE A 47 -42.32 17.38 1.98
C ILE A 47 -41.79 15.99 1.62
N ALA A 48 -42.00 14.99 2.49
CA ALA A 48 -41.69 13.59 2.20
C ALA A 48 -42.46 13.08 0.98
N SER A 49 -43.77 13.36 0.91
CA SER A 49 -44.63 12.94 -0.22
C SER A 49 -44.23 13.60 -1.55
N ILE A 50 -43.73 14.84 -1.49
CA ILE A 50 -43.16 15.55 -2.65
C ILE A 50 -41.87 14.88 -3.12
N ILE A 51 -40.95 14.56 -2.21
CA ILE A 51 -39.68 13.87 -2.53
C ILE A 51 -39.93 12.47 -3.10
N ASP A 52 -40.85 11.71 -2.50
CA ASP A 52 -41.26 10.38 -3.00
C ASP A 52 -41.93 10.43 -4.38
N GLY A 53 -42.41 11.61 -4.76
CA GLY A 53 -43.15 11.83 -5.99
C GLY A 53 -44.58 11.32 -5.94
N THR A 54 -45.16 11.13 -4.75
CA THR A 54 -46.60 10.84 -4.61
C THR A 54 -47.43 12.10 -4.77
N THR A 55 -46.91 13.25 -4.33
CA THR A 55 -47.43 14.56 -4.71
C THR A 55 -46.95 14.92 -6.11
N LYS A 56 -47.88 15.31 -6.97
CA LYS A 56 -47.63 15.65 -8.37
C LYS A 56 -47.67 17.16 -8.60
N ASP A 57 -46.98 17.60 -9.63
CA ASP A 57 -47.12 18.92 -10.23
C ASP A 57 -48.50 19.09 -10.90
N PRO A 58 -48.88 20.30 -11.31
CA PRO A 58 -50.18 20.54 -11.98
C PRO A 58 -50.38 19.76 -13.29
N SER A 59 -49.31 19.23 -13.89
CA SER A 59 -49.36 18.41 -15.10
C SER A 59 -49.49 16.91 -14.78
N GLY A 60 -49.55 16.53 -13.50
CA GLY A 60 -49.65 15.14 -13.05
C GLY A 60 -48.31 14.40 -12.95
N ASN A 61 -47.18 15.08 -13.17
CA ASN A 61 -45.84 14.49 -13.07
C ASN A 61 -45.28 14.70 -11.67
N ALA A 62 -44.33 13.87 -11.24
CA ALA A 62 -43.65 14.11 -9.97
C ALA A 62 -42.43 15.02 -10.18
N TYR A 63 -42.13 15.86 -9.19
CA TYR A 63 -41.05 16.84 -9.24
C TYR A 63 -39.67 16.19 -9.31
N ASP A 64 -38.88 16.55 -10.32
CA ASP A 64 -37.52 16.05 -10.51
C ASP A 64 -36.52 16.70 -9.56
N VAL A 65 -36.79 17.94 -9.17
CA VAL A 65 -35.99 18.70 -8.21
C VAL A 65 -36.88 19.19 -7.09
N VAL A 66 -36.45 18.97 -5.84
CA VAL A 66 -36.99 19.59 -4.64
C VAL A 66 -35.93 20.55 -4.12
N GLU A 67 -36.18 21.85 -4.27
CA GLU A 67 -35.23 22.91 -3.97
C GLU A 67 -35.58 23.61 -2.65
N PHE A 68 -34.59 23.77 -1.79
CA PHE A 68 -34.62 24.56 -0.57
C PHE A 68 -33.80 25.84 -0.78
N PRO A 69 -34.46 27.00 -1.00
CA PRO A 69 -33.79 28.31 -0.99
C PRO A 69 -33.08 28.63 0.34
N SER A 70 -32.38 29.76 0.38
CA SER A 70 -31.78 30.25 1.63
C SER A 70 -32.86 30.39 2.71
N GLY A 71 -32.66 29.74 3.86
CA GLY A 71 -33.65 29.67 4.93
C GLY A 71 -33.37 28.55 5.91
N THR A 72 -34.20 28.46 6.94
CA THR A 72 -34.18 27.35 7.90
C THR A 72 -35.46 26.56 7.74
N TYR A 73 -35.32 25.25 7.56
CA TYR A 73 -36.43 24.33 7.36
C TYR A 73 -36.35 23.24 8.42
N ASP A 74 -37.45 22.99 9.12
CA ASP A 74 -37.54 21.97 10.16
C ASP A 74 -38.80 21.12 9.94
N TYR A 75 -38.58 19.90 9.47
CA TYR A 75 -39.63 18.98 9.07
C TYR A 75 -39.63 17.75 9.97
N THR A 76 -40.70 17.57 10.74
CA THR A 76 -40.92 16.33 11.51
C THR A 76 -41.67 15.32 10.65
N MET A 77 -40.98 14.25 10.24
CA MET A 77 -41.50 13.18 9.39
C MET A 77 -42.00 12.02 10.25
N THR A 78 -43.23 11.56 10.00
CA THR A 78 -43.82 10.46 10.77
C THR A 78 -43.59 9.09 10.14
N LYS A 79 -43.14 9.09 8.88
CA LYS A 79 -42.90 7.90 8.07
C LYS A 79 -41.62 8.05 7.23
N PRO A 80 -41.08 6.93 6.71
CA PRO A 80 -40.01 6.96 5.72
C PRO A 80 -40.38 7.70 4.43
N VAL A 81 -39.35 8.19 3.75
CA VAL A 81 -39.36 8.73 2.38
C VAL A 81 -39.01 7.56 1.45
N ASP A 82 -40.02 6.98 0.81
CA ASP A 82 -39.90 5.79 -0.04
C ASP A 82 -39.69 6.12 -1.53
N ILE A 83 -38.42 6.18 -1.95
CA ILE A 83 -38.00 6.68 -3.27
C ILE A 83 -37.93 5.54 -4.29
N ARG A 84 -38.78 5.62 -5.33
CA ARG A 84 -38.87 4.69 -6.47
C ARG A 84 -38.60 5.35 -7.82
N ARG A 85 -37.93 6.51 -7.79
CA ARG A 85 -37.73 7.40 -8.94
C ARG A 85 -36.34 8.03 -8.88
N LYS A 86 -36.04 8.80 -9.91
CA LYS A 86 -34.93 9.75 -9.88
C LYS A 86 -35.40 11.06 -9.26
N VAL A 87 -34.66 11.60 -8.29
CA VAL A 87 -34.97 12.89 -7.67
C VAL A 87 -33.70 13.59 -7.19
N THR A 88 -33.65 14.91 -7.39
CA THR A 88 -32.63 15.78 -6.82
C THR A 88 -33.22 16.59 -5.67
N ILE A 89 -32.53 16.59 -4.54
CA ILE A 89 -32.88 17.32 -3.33
C ILE A 89 -31.77 18.36 -3.12
N GLN A 90 -32.08 19.63 -3.35
CA GLN A 90 -31.09 20.69 -3.46
C GLN A 90 -31.22 21.70 -2.32
N ALA A 91 -30.18 21.86 -1.50
CA ALA A 91 -30.08 22.92 -0.50
C ALA A 91 -29.18 24.04 -1.01
N ASN A 92 -29.78 25.18 -1.34
CA ASN A 92 -29.05 26.34 -1.83
C ASN A 92 -28.17 26.96 -0.75
N SER A 93 -27.27 27.87 -1.17
CA SER A 93 -26.44 28.63 -0.22
C SER A 93 -27.32 29.31 0.83
N GLY A 94 -26.95 29.14 2.11
CA GLY A 94 -27.72 29.65 3.25
C GLY A 94 -28.88 28.76 3.71
N ALA A 95 -29.23 27.70 2.98
CA ALA A 95 -30.27 26.76 3.39
C ALA A 95 -29.77 25.81 4.51
N LYS A 96 -30.59 25.65 5.55
CA LYS A 96 -30.40 24.69 6.65
C LYS A 96 -31.65 23.83 6.78
N VAL A 97 -31.57 22.60 6.29
CA VAL A 97 -32.71 21.68 6.24
C VAL A 97 -32.53 20.60 7.29
N THR A 98 -33.46 20.53 8.25
CA THR A 98 -33.52 19.48 9.25
C THR A 98 -34.72 18.59 8.98
N PHE A 99 -34.45 17.30 8.80
CA PHE A 99 -35.44 16.25 8.79
C PHE A 99 -35.39 15.54 10.15
N ASN A 100 -36.40 15.74 10.98
CA ASN A 100 -36.56 15.09 12.27
C ASN A 100 -37.40 13.82 12.12
N GLY A 101 -36.90 12.67 12.53
CA GLY A 101 -37.57 11.39 12.28
C GLY A 101 -37.49 10.96 10.81
N GLY A 102 -38.44 10.11 10.41
CA GLY A 102 -38.43 9.39 9.13
C GLY A 102 -37.14 8.59 8.87
N ASP A 103 -36.98 8.13 7.63
CA ASP A 103 -35.78 7.46 7.08
C ASP A 103 -35.76 7.76 5.56
N PHE A 104 -34.63 7.69 4.86
CA PHE A 104 -34.62 7.69 3.38
C PHE A 104 -34.43 6.28 2.83
N ARG A 105 -35.38 5.81 2.01
CA ARG A 105 -35.41 4.43 1.51
C ARG A 105 -35.37 4.41 -0.01
N GLY A 106 -34.32 3.82 -0.55
CA GLY A 106 -34.17 3.62 -1.99
C GLY A 106 -34.70 2.24 -2.40
N TYR A 107 -35.44 2.20 -3.49
CA TYR A 107 -35.97 0.97 -4.10
C TYR A 107 -35.47 0.81 -5.53
N ALA A 108 -35.64 -0.39 -6.10
CA ALA A 108 -35.17 -0.76 -7.44
C ALA A 108 -35.23 0.38 -8.47
N ASN A 109 -34.08 0.64 -9.12
CA ASN A 109 -33.84 1.65 -10.16
C ASN A 109 -34.05 3.11 -9.74
N SER A 110 -34.11 3.39 -8.43
CA SER A 110 -34.14 4.76 -7.92
C SER A 110 -32.75 5.41 -7.88
N GLU A 111 -32.76 6.74 -8.00
CA GLU A 111 -31.56 7.56 -7.90
C GLU A 111 -31.88 8.81 -7.09
N THR A 112 -31.25 8.96 -5.93
CA THR A 112 -31.46 10.13 -5.06
C THR A 112 -30.19 10.95 -5.02
N THR A 113 -30.28 12.23 -5.37
CA THR A 113 -29.13 13.14 -5.34
C THR A 113 -29.36 14.27 -4.36
N PHE A 114 -28.56 14.32 -3.29
CA PHE A 114 -28.45 15.49 -2.43
C PHE A 114 -27.36 16.41 -2.96
N THR A 115 -27.67 17.70 -3.11
CA THR A 115 -26.73 18.67 -3.71
C THR A 115 -26.89 20.07 -3.14
N GLY A 116 -25.91 20.92 -3.43
CA GLY A 116 -25.91 22.35 -3.12
C GLY A 116 -25.11 22.70 -1.86
N SER A 117 -24.71 23.98 -1.78
CA SER A 117 -23.81 24.48 -0.73
C SER A 117 -24.47 24.69 0.64
N GLY A 118 -25.78 24.44 0.76
CA GLY A 118 -26.48 24.44 2.04
C GLY A 118 -26.12 23.22 2.90
N SER A 119 -26.98 22.91 3.87
CA SER A 119 -26.78 21.75 4.75
C SER A 119 -28.08 20.99 5.00
N PHE A 120 -27.94 19.67 5.06
CA PHE A 120 -28.97 18.74 5.50
C PHE A 120 -28.57 18.07 6.80
N LEU A 121 -29.52 17.97 7.72
CA LEU A 121 -29.42 17.16 8.93
C LEU A 121 -30.60 16.20 8.97
N LEU A 122 -30.33 14.90 8.91
CA LEU A 122 -31.28 13.85 9.24
C LEU A 122 -31.07 13.49 10.72
N ASN A 123 -31.97 13.98 11.56
CA ASN A 123 -31.89 13.90 13.02
C ASN A 123 -32.86 12.86 13.57
N LYS A 124 -32.34 11.93 14.38
CA LYS A 124 -33.09 10.85 15.04
C LYS A 124 -34.07 10.12 14.10
N PRO A 125 -33.57 9.47 13.03
CA PRO A 125 -34.39 8.60 12.19
C PRO A 125 -35.20 7.58 12.99
N ILE A 126 -36.29 7.06 12.40
CA ILE A 126 -37.18 6.11 13.08
C ILE A 126 -36.51 4.74 13.21
N ASN A 127 -35.87 4.27 12.14
CA ASN A 127 -35.19 2.98 12.13
C ASN A 127 -33.74 3.12 11.68
N TYR A 128 -33.55 3.74 10.51
CA TYR A 128 -32.26 3.85 9.83
C TYR A 128 -32.11 5.25 9.25
N GLY A 129 -30.90 5.77 9.14
CA GLY A 129 -30.74 7.04 8.40
C GLY A 129 -31.08 6.88 6.92
N ILE A 130 -30.29 6.06 6.23
CA ILE A 130 -30.50 5.71 4.82
C ILE A 130 -30.51 4.20 4.67
N TRP A 131 -31.42 3.68 3.85
CA TRP A 131 -31.57 2.26 3.62
C TRP A 131 -31.82 1.90 2.16
N SER A 132 -31.24 0.81 1.70
CA SER A 132 -31.59 0.11 0.47
C SER A 132 -31.26 -1.38 0.61
N ASN A 133 -31.95 -2.21 -0.16
CA ASN A 133 -31.65 -3.64 -0.33
C ASN A 133 -31.52 -4.07 -1.80
N ASP A 134 -31.29 -3.10 -2.70
CA ASP A 134 -31.27 -3.35 -4.14
C ASP A 134 -30.04 -2.68 -4.81
N ALA A 135 -29.25 -3.49 -5.51
CA ALA A 135 -28.00 -3.10 -6.15
C ALA A 135 -28.15 -2.01 -7.24
N SER A 136 -29.34 -1.84 -7.80
CA SER A 136 -29.63 -0.80 -8.80
C SER A 136 -29.85 0.58 -8.19
N VAL A 137 -29.99 0.68 -6.87
CA VAL A 137 -30.19 1.96 -6.17
C VAL A 137 -28.90 2.78 -6.16
N VAL A 138 -29.04 4.07 -6.44
CA VAL A 138 -27.93 5.03 -6.37
C VAL A 138 -28.27 6.17 -5.42
N PHE A 139 -27.38 6.43 -4.46
CA PHE A 139 -27.38 7.64 -3.65
C PHE A 139 -26.18 8.50 -4.01
N ASN A 140 -26.41 9.77 -4.33
CA ASN A 140 -25.36 10.73 -4.62
C ASN A 140 -25.40 11.88 -3.60
N PHE A 141 -24.25 12.26 -3.08
CA PHE A 141 -24.03 13.44 -2.25
C PHE A 141 -23.01 14.31 -2.97
N ASN A 142 -23.48 15.32 -3.70
CA ASN A 142 -22.65 16.13 -4.59
C ASN A 142 -22.48 17.53 -4.02
N ASN A 143 -21.26 17.86 -3.56
CA ASN A 143 -20.87 19.16 -3.00
C ASN A 143 -21.81 19.65 -1.89
N THR A 144 -22.31 18.73 -1.07
CA THR A 144 -23.31 18.99 -0.04
C THR A 144 -22.77 18.72 1.36
N ASN A 145 -23.28 19.45 2.35
CA ASN A 145 -23.10 19.10 3.76
C ASN A 145 -24.28 18.23 4.18
N PHE A 146 -24.04 16.98 4.57
CA PHE A 146 -25.08 16.04 4.96
C PHE A 146 -24.69 15.34 6.26
N THR A 147 -25.55 15.40 7.27
CA THR A 147 -25.33 14.74 8.56
C THR A 147 -26.48 13.81 8.90
N ILE A 148 -26.15 12.60 9.34
CA ILE A 148 -27.07 11.66 9.99
C ILE A 148 -26.68 11.56 11.46
N ASP A 149 -27.61 11.85 12.37
CA ASP A 149 -27.35 11.85 13.80
C ASP A 149 -28.40 11.06 14.57
N GLY A 150 -27.95 10.04 15.33
CA GLY A 150 -28.80 9.37 16.31
C GLY A 150 -29.82 8.39 15.75
N ALA A 151 -29.54 7.72 14.63
CA ALA A 151 -30.37 6.60 14.17
C ALA A 151 -30.33 5.46 15.22
N PRO A 152 -31.48 4.87 15.61
CA PRO A 152 -31.49 3.79 16.59
C PRO A 152 -30.79 2.54 16.05
N GLY A 153 -31.00 2.21 14.77
CA GLY A 153 -30.22 1.21 14.02
C GLY A 153 -29.09 1.85 13.21
N TYR A 154 -28.80 1.29 12.04
CA TYR A 154 -27.78 1.79 11.12
C TYR A 154 -28.00 3.26 10.73
N GLY A 155 -26.94 4.07 10.76
CA GLY A 155 -26.97 5.40 10.15
C GLY A 155 -27.09 5.31 8.63
N PHE A 156 -26.44 4.29 8.03
CA PHE A 156 -26.59 3.96 6.61
C PHE A 156 -26.53 2.45 6.45
N TYR A 157 -27.52 1.85 5.78
CA TYR A 157 -27.57 0.42 5.54
C TYR A 157 -27.82 0.06 4.08
N ALA A 158 -26.80 -0.49 3.43
CA ALA A 158 -26.89 -1.12 2.12
C ALA A 158 -26.95 -2.65 2.31
N LEU A 159 -28.15 -3.19 2.40
CA LEU A 159 -28.43 -4.60 2.67
C LEU A 159 -28.26 -5.47 1.39
N LEU A 160 -27.80 -6.73 1.56
CA LEU A 160 -27.87 -7.84 0.58
C LEU A 160 -27.70 -7.44 -0.89
N THR A 161 -26.46 -7.49 -1.39
CA THR A 161 -25.99 -6.94 -2.69
C THR A 161 -25.80 -5.42 -2.72
N GLY A 162 -26.34 -4.74 -1.71
CA GLY A 162 -26.06 -3.35 -1.38
C GLY A 162 -26.66 -2.36 -2.37
N ASN A 163 -26.10 -1.16 -2.43
CA ASN A 163 -26.42 -0.11 -3.40
C ASN A 163 -25.11 0.57 -3.82
N THR A 164 -25.18 1.51 -4.75
CA THR A 164 -24.04 2.41 -5.02
C THR A 164 -24.25 3.74 -4.32
N THR A 165 -23.29 4.15 -3.50
CA THR A 165 -23.27 5.46 -2.83
C THR A 165 -22.05 6.24 -3.29
N ASN A 166 -22.27 7.45 -3.81
CA ASN A 166 -21.22 8.35 -4.23
C ASN A 166 -21.24 9.61 -3.35
N ILE A 167 -20.12 9.90 -2.69
CA ILE A 167 -19.91 11.12 -1.91
C ILE A 167 -18.81 11.91 -2.62
N ARG A 168 -19.17 13.06 -3.21
CA ARG A 168 -18.30 13.88 -4.05
C ARG A 168 -18.26 15.30 -3.51
N GLY A 169 -17.10 15.76 -3.04
CA GLY A 169 -16.98 17.05 -2.35
C GLY A 169 -17.87 17.15 -1.10
N GLY A 170 -17.90 18.33 -0.48
CA GLY A 170 -18.72 18.60 0.71
C GLY A 170 -18.29 17.82 1.96
N ASN A 171 -19.16 17.81 2.97
CA ASN A 171 -18.96 17.11 4.24
C ASN A 171 -20.09 16.10 4.47
N PHE A 172 -19.74 14.83 4.65
CA PHE A 172 -20.68 13.75 4.96
C PHE A 172 -20.39 13.18 6.35
N VAL A 173 -21.36 13.26 7.26
CA VAL A 173 -21.17 12.84 8.64
C VAL A 173 -22.25 11.83 9.03
N VAL A 174 -21.84 10.72 9.62
CA VAL A 174 -22.75 9.80 10.32
C VAL A 174 -22.24 9.70 11.74
N LYS A 175 -23.12 9.92 12.72
CA LYS A 175 -22.69 9.86 14.12
C LYS A 175 -23.79 9.39 15.06
N ASN A 176 -23.35 8.85 16.20
CA ASN A 176 -24.21 8.41 17.30
C ASN A 176 -25.27 7.39 16.89
N CYS A 177 -25.08 6.66 15.79
CA CYS A 177 -26.04 5.69 15.27
C CYS A 177 -25.79 4.29 15.87
N ALA A 178 -26.76 3.37 15.73
CA ALA A 178 -26.66 1.98 16.14
C ALA A 178 -26.25 1.83 17.63
N GLN A 179 -27.13 2.30 18.52
CA GLN A 179 -26.86 2.36 19.97
C GLN A 179 -27.19 1.07 20.73
N SER A 180 -27.84 0.11 20.08
CA SER A 180 -28.26 -1.16 20.68
C SER A 180 -28.19 -2.28 19.66
N GLY A 181 -27.64 -3.43 20.04
CA GLY A 181 -27.53 -4.62 19.20
C GLY A 181 -26.12 -4.86 18.63
N ASP A 182 -26.02 -5.64 17.55
CA ASP A 182 -24.77 -6.00 16.86
C ASP A 182 -24.56 -5.19 15.56
N GLU A 183 -25.32 -4.13 15.31
CA GLU A 183 -25.31 -3.38 14.06
C GLU A 183 -23.99 -2.62 13.83
N GLY A 184 -23.53 -2.55 12.57
CA GLY A 184 -22.56 -1.55 12.13
C GLY A 184 -23.17 -0.14 12.13
N GLY A 185 -22.40 0.91 12.36
CA GLY A 185 -22.97 2.26 12.24
C GLY A 185 -23.24 2.65 10.79
N VAL A 186 -22.28 2.39 9.91
CA VAL A 186 -22.45 2.38 8.46
C VAL A 186 -22.16 0.98 7.95
N GLU A 187 -23.14 0.38 7.29
CA GLU A 187 -23.04 -1.01 6.86
C GLU A 187 -23.34 -1.14 5.36
N PHE A 188 -22.36 -1.69 4.65
CA PHE A 188 -22.48 -2.09 3.27
C PHE A 188 -22.30 -3.61 3.20
N ASP A 189 -23.40 -4.35 3.32
CA ASP A 189 -23.44 -5.81 3.16
C ASP A 189 -23.52 -6.19 1.66
N GLY A 190 -22.56 -5.66 0.92
CA GLY A 190 -22.54 -5.60 -0.54
C GLY A 190 -22.49 -4.15 -1.07
N GLY A 191 -22.49 -3.98 -2.38
CA GLY A 191 -22.55 -2.65 -3.02
C GLY A 191 -21.22 -1.90 -3.07
N ASN A 192 -21.31 -0.60 -3.37
CA ASN A 192 -20.17 0.28 -3.59
C ASN A 192 -20.29 1.57 -2.77
N LEU A 193 -19.24 1.91 -2.02
CA LEU A 193 -19.08 3.20 -1.37
C LEU A 193 -17.91 3.95 -2.00
N ASN A 194 -18.21 5.02 -2.74
CA ASN A 194 -17.22 5.84 -3.42
C ASN A 194 -17.14 7.21 -2.76
N VAL A 195 -15.95 7.59 -2.29
CA VAL A 195 -15.67 8.92 -1.72
C VAL A 195 -14.62 9.61 -2.58
N SER A 196 -14.95 10.75 -3.17
CA SER A 196 -14.09 11.43 -4.15
C SER A 196 -14.21 12.95 -4.13
N ASP A 197 -13.46 13.59 -5.04
CA ASP A 197 -13.60 15.01 -5.38
C ASP A 197 -13.46 15.97 -4.18
N GLY A 198 -12.57 15.64 -3.24
CA GLY A 198 -12.31 16.46 -2.06
C GLY A 198 -13.33 16.29 -0.94
N ALA A 199 -14.21 15.28 -1.01
CA ALA A 199 -15.17 14.97 0.04
C ALA A 199 -14.48 14.70 1.39
N GLN A 200 -15.11 15.20 2.46
CA GLN A 200 -14.75 14.88 3.84
C GLN A 200 -15.84 13.98 4.44
N MET A 201 -15.52 12.72 4.70
CA MET A 201 -16.43 11.79 5.36
C MET A 201 -15.98 11.54 6.80
N THR A 202 -16.90 11.65 7.75
CA THR A 202 -16.64 11.34 9.17
C THR A 202 -17.67 10.36 9.71
N LEU A 203 -17.18 9.26 10.26
CA LEU A 203 -17.94 8.30 11.04
C LEU A 203 -17.51 8.46 12.50
N GLU A 204 -18.44 8.77 13.38
CA GLU A 204 -18.11 9.00 14.79
C GLU A 204 -19.10 8.30 15.72
N ASN A 205 -18.56 7.47 16.61
CA ASN A 205 -19.32 6.78 17.64
C ASN A 205 -20.51 6.05 17.01
N ASN A 206 -20.23 4.99 16.27
CA ASN A 206 -21.17 4.35 15.37
C ASN A 206 -21.09 2.83 15.57
N GLY A 207 -22.22 2.14 15.62
CA GLY A 207 -22.22 0.69 15.90
C GLY A 207 -21.84 0.34 17.35
N ASN A 208 -22.01 -0.94 17.69
CA ASN A 208 -21.87 -1.44 19.06
C ASN A 208 -21.04 -2.73 19.14
N GLY A 209 -19.79 -2.69 18.69
CA GLY A 209 -18.84 -3.78 18.93
C GLY A 209 -18.47 -4.56 17.68
N THR A 210 -19.26 -5.55 17.29
CA THR A 210 -18.81 -6.64 16.40
C THR A 210 -18.63 -6.24 14.94
N PHE A 211 -19.43 -5.29 14.44
CA PHE A 211 -19.42 -4.84 13.04
C PHE A 211 -18.71 -3.50 12.85
N GLY A 212 -18.42 -2.80 13.96
CA GLY A 212 -17.68 -1.54 14.02
C GLY A 212 -18.43 -0.31 13.53
N ASP A 213 -17.74 0.83 13.55
CA ASP A 213 -18.23 2.09 12.97
C ASP A 213 -18.53 1.93 11.47
N LEU A 214 -17.73 1.12 10.76
CA LEU A 214 -17.88 0.78 9.34
C LEU A 214 -17.75 -0.72 9.08
N TYR A 215 -18.80 -1.32 8.52
CA TYR A 215 -18.78 -2.67 7.97
C TYR A 215 -18.85 -2.62 6.43
N MET A 216 -17.87 -3.23 5.76
CA MET A 216 -17.74 -3.17 4.29
C MET A 216 -17.55 -4.55 3.67
N ASN A 217 -18.65 -5.20 3.28
CA ASN A 217 -18.68 -6.48 2.54
C ASN A 217 -18.80 -6.32 1.01
N GLY A 218 -18.63 -5.08 0.52
CA GLY A 218 -18.59 -4.74 -0.90
C GLY A 218 -17.29 -4.03 -1.28
N GLN A 219 -17.36 -3.08 -2.20
CA GLN A 219 -16.21 -2.26 -2.60
C GLN A 219 -16.27 -0.87 -1.98
N MET A 220 -15.19 -0.45 -1.31
CA MET A 220 -14.99 0.94 -0.94
C MET A 220 -13.81 1.53 -1.71
N THR A 221 -14.04 2.66 -2.37
CA THR A 221 -12.98 3.41 -3.05
C THR A 221 -12.93 4.84 -2.53
N VAL A 222 -11.76 5.26 -2.03
CA VAL A 222 -11.49 6.63 -1.58
C VAL A 222 -10.46 7.24 -2.50
N THR A 223 -10.85 8.24 -3.30
CA THR A 223 -10.03 8.74 -4.42
C THR A 223 -9.81 10.24 -4.37
N GLY A 224 -8.61 10.66 -4.76
CA GLY A 224 -8.30 12.05 -5.10
C GLY A 224 -7.65 12.81 -3.96
N LYS A 225 -6.77 13.73 -4.36
CA LYS A 225 -6.09 14.65 -3.46
C LYS A 225 -7.12 15.46 -2.67
N ASN A 226 -6.88 15.64 -1.37
CA ASN A 226 -7.76 16.31 -0.41
C ASN A 226 -9.05 15.56 -0.03
N THR A 227 -9.35 14.41 -0.65
CA THR A 227 -10.43 13.54 -0.15
C THR A 227 -9.98 12.86 1.14
N LYS A 228 -10.84 12.86 2.16
CA LYS A 228 -10.53 12.29 3.47
C LYS A 228 -11.71 11.53 4.06
N VAL A 229 -11.44 10.34 4.59
CA VAL A 229 -12.37 9.57 5.43
C VAL A 229 -11.77 9.44 6.83
N VAL A 230 -12.59 9.69 7.85
CA VAL A 230 -12.20 9.55 9.25
C VAL A 230 -13.20 8.66 9.98
N ILE A 231 -12.69 7.68 10.72
CA ILE A 231 -13.45 6.89 11.68
C ILE A 231 -12.95 7.24 13.08
N ASN A 232 -13.85 7.68 13.95
CA ASN A 232 -13.57 8.03 15.34
C ASN A 232 -14.41 7.14 16.27
N GLU A 233 -13.82 6.03 16.70
CA GLU A 233 -14.50 5.00 17.48
C GLU A 233 -14.13 5.11 18.97
N LYS A 234 -15.11 5.53 19.80
CA LYS A 234 -14.96 5.69 21.25
C LYS A 234 -15.90 4.84 22.11
N ARG A 235 -16.79 4.05 21.54
CA ARG A 235 -17.86 3.29 22.22
C ARG A 235 -17.66 1.78 22.23
N ALA A 236 -17.10 1.17 21.19
CA ALA A 236 -17.21 -0.28 20.96
C ALA A 236 -16.46 -1.20 21.96
N GLY A 237 -15.77 -0.64 22.95
CA GLY A 237 -15.13 -1.39 24.05
C GLY A 237 -14.07 -2.40 23.60
N ALA A 238 -13.59 -3.25 24.51
CA ALA A 238 -12.42 -4.10 24.25
C ALA A 238 -12.57 -5.14 23.11
N LYS A 239 -13.79 -5.43 22.65
CA LYS A 239 -14.06 -6.33 21.52
C LYS A 239 -14.39 -5.60 20.22
N GLY A 240 -14.54 -4.28 20.28
CA GLY A 240 -14.92 -3.41 19.17
C GLY A 240 -13.89 -3.28 18.06
N TYR A 241 -14.36 -2.88 16.88
CA TYR A 241 -13.56 -2.55 15.71
C TYR A 241 -13.89 -1.15 15.21
N GLY A 242 -12.91 -0.42 14.67
CA GLY A 242 -13.19 0.76 13.86
C GLY A 242 -13.79 0.39 12.50
N MET A 243 -13.20 -0.62 11.85
CA MET A 243 -13.67 -1.11 10.55
C MET A 243 -13.61 -2.64 10.45
N VAL A 244 -14.62 -3.23 9.80
CA VAL A 244 -14.68 -4.67 9.49
C VAL A 244 -14.78 -4.87 7.97
N ILE A 245 -13.92 -5.74 7.44
CA ILE A 245 -13.85 -6.09 6.01
C ILE A 245 -14.00 -7.62 5.86
N PRO A 246 -15.24 -8.14 5.78
CA PRO A 246 -15.49 -9.56 5.55
C PRO A 246 -14.99 -10.05 4.17
N ASN A 247 -15.21 -11.33 3.85
CA ASN A 247 -14.54 -12.03 2.73
C ASN A 247 -14.69 -11.37 1.35
N SER A 248 -15.83 -10.73 1.05
CA SER A 248 -16.08 -10.06 -0.23
C SER A 248 -15.71 -8.58 -0.24
N GLY A 249 -15.27 -8.08 0.92
CA GLY A 249 -14.97 -6.68 1.15
C GLY A 249 -13.60 -6.26 0.65
N HIS A 250 -13.51 -5.07 0.07
CA HIS A 250 -12.25 -4.46 -0.32
C HIS A 250 -12.23 -2.96 -0.05
N LEU A 251 -11.06 -2.46 0.34
CA LEU A 251 -10.78 -1.04 0.49
C LEU A 251 -9.65 -0.64 -0.47
N LYS A 252 -9.95 0.26 -1.40
CA LYS A 252 -8.95 0.94 -2.24
C LYS A 252 -8.85 2.41 -1.83
N ILE A 253 -7.63 2.86 -1.53
CA ILE A 253 -7.31 4.26 -1.30
C ILE A 253 -6.36 4.70 -2.44
N ASP A 254 -6.74 5.76 -3.14
CA ASP A 254 -6.10 6.22 -4.38
C ASP A 254 -5.82 7.72 -4.29
N GLY A 255 -4.61 8.09 -3.88
CA GLY A 255 -4.21 9.50 -3.68
C GLY A 255 -5.00 10.27 -2.62
N ALA A 256 -5.75 9.56 -1.76
CA ALA A 256 -6.59 10.10 -0.70
C ALA A 256 -6.09 9.74 0.70
N THR A 257 -6.74 10.26 1.75
CA THR A 257 -6.43 9.96 3.15
C THR A 257 -7.56 9.20 3.83
N PHE A 258 -7.22 8.15 4.57
CA PHE A 258 -8.13 7.40 5.43
C PHE A 258 -7.52 7.32 6.84
N GLU A 259 -8.27 7.75 7.85
CA GLU A 259 -7.85 7.72 9.25
C GLU A 259 -8.83 6.90 10.09
N ILE A 260 -8.31 6.05 10.94
CA ILE A 260 -9.07 5.30 11.94
C ILE A 260 -8.44 5.59 13.29
N ASN A 261 -9.22 6.21 14.17
CA ASN A 261 -8.82 6.56 15.53
C ASN A 261 -9.70 5.77 16.52
N THR A 262 -9.09 4.88 17.28
CA THR A 262 -9.79 4.07 18.30
C THR A 262 -9.35 4.48 19.71
N SER A 263 -10.29 4.84 20.59
CA SER A 263 -9.98 5.12 22.00
C SER A 263 -10.51 4.06 22.97
N ALA A 264 -11.58 3.36 22.59
CA ALA A 264 -12.20 2.32 23.41
C ALA A 264 -12.24 0.96 22.71
N ALA A 265 -12.34 0.95 21.37
CA ALA A 265 -12.25 -0.26 20.59
C ALA A 265 -10.89 -0.95 20.78
N GLY A 266 -10.91 -2.25 21.03
CA GLY A 266 -9.69 -3.05 21.14
C GLY A 266 -8.96 -3.23 19.81
N ARG A 267 -9.58 -2.87 18.67
CA ARG A 267 -9.05 -3.17 17.34
C ARG A 267 -9.35 -2.08 16.31
N GLY A 268 -8.40 -1.83 15.40
CA GLY A 268 -8.55 -0.89 14.30
C GLY A 268 -9.36 -1.48 13.14
N ILE A 269 -8.71 -2.29 12.31
CA ILE A 269 -9.29 -2.97 11.14
C ILE A 269 -9.28 -4.48 11.37
N ASN A 270 -10.40 -5.13 11.05
CA ASN A 270 -10.50 -6.59 11.05
C ASN A 270 -11.02 -7.10 9.72
N ALA A 271 -10.15 -7.77 8.98
CA ALA A 271 -10.51 -8.48 7.77
C ALA A 271 -10.85 -9.95 8.04
N ALA A 272 -11.51 -10.61 7.08
CA ALA A 272 -11.83 -12.02 7.17
C ALA A 272 -10.68 -12.94 6.74
N ASN A 273 -9.91 -12.57 5.71
CA ASN A 273 -8.76 -13.35 5.24
C ASN A 273 -7.69 -12.47 4.56
N ASN A 274 -6.49 -13.03 4.43
CA ASN A 274 -5.31 -12.40 3.83
C ASN A 274 -4.88 -13.08 2.51
N ALA A 275 -5.76 -13.85 1.88
CA ALA A 275 -5.45 -14.59 0.64
C ALA A 275 -5.30 -13.64 -0.57
N TYR A 276 -6.09 -12.57 -0.59
CA TYR A 276 -6.10 -11.55 -1.66
C TYR A 276 -5.94 -10.17 -1.07
N ASN A 277 -5.54 -9.18 -1.88
CA ASN A 277 -5.41 -7.79 -1.45
C ASN A 277 -6.77 -7.25 -0.95
N THR A 278 -6.92 -7.20 0.37
CA THR A 278 -8.09 -6.67 1.05
C THR A 278 -8.04 -5.15 1.11
N ILE A 279 -6.82 -4.61 1.30
CA ILE A 279 -6.55 -3.17 1.38
C ILE A 279 -5.48 -2.83 0.35
N LEU A 280 -5.77 -1.85 -0.50
CA LEU A 280 -4.86 -1.37 -1.53
C LEU A 280 -4.62 0.13 -1.37
N LEU A 281 -3.36 0.54 -1.29
CA LEU A 281 -2.92 1.92 -1.22
C LEU A 281 -2.05 2.26 -2.42
N VAL A 282 -2.52 3.19 -3.25
CA VAL A 282 -1.87 3.58 -4.51
C VAL A 282 -1.86 5.09 -4.69
N ASN A 283 -1.03 5.57 -5.62
CA ASN A 283 -0.95 6.96 -6.05
C ASN A 283 -0.79 8.00 -4.92
N GLY A 284 0.03 7.71 -3.91
CA GLY A 284 0.25 8.60 -2.76
C GLY A 284 -0.86 8.56 -1.71
N ALA A 285 -1.61 7.46 -1.65
CA ALA A 285 -2.62 7.22 -0.63
C ALA A 285 -2.03 7.22 0.79
N LYS A 286 -2.84 7.55 1.79
CA LYS A 286 -2.46 7.51 3.20
C LYS A 286 -3.51 6.76 4.02
N LEU A 287 -3.09 5.71 4.73
CA LEU A 287 -3.90 5.04 5.75
C LEU A 287 -3.21 5.14 7.10
N ASN A 288 -3.88 5.79 8.05
CA ASN A 288 -3.43 5.89 9.42
C ASN A 288 -4.41 5.14 10.34
N VAL A 289 -3.93 4.14 11.07
CA VAL A 289 -4.70 3.38 12.05
C VAL A 289 -4.06 3.59 13.41
N LYS A 290 -4.74 4.31 14.29
CA LYS A 290 -4.18 4.78 15.55
C LYS A 290 -5.07 4.40 16.72
N ALA A 291 -4.48 3.76 17.71
CA ALA A 291 -5.07 3.71 19.04
C ALA A 291 -4.64 4.94 19.86
N ILE A 292 -5.60 5.68 20.39
CA ILE A 292 -5.38 6.86 21.24
C ILE A 292 -5.63 6.59 22.73
N GLY A 293 -6.07 5.38 23.08
CA GLY A 293 -6.31 4.92 24.46
C GLY A 293 -6.93 3.51 24.49
N GLY A 294 -7.15 2.95 25.69
CA GLY A 294 -7.84 1.67 25.89
C GLY A 294 -6.95 0.41 25.78
N VAL A 295 -7.57 -0.78 25.80
CA VAL A 295 -6.90 -2.10 25.65
C VAL A 295 -6.73 -2.41 24.17
N ALA A 296 -5.89 -1.64 23.49
CA ALA A 296 -5.68 -1.71 22.05
C ALA A 296 -4.82 -2.93 21.67
N LYS A 297 -5.48 -4.00 21.20
CA LYS A 297 -4.83 -5.27 20.87
C LYS A 297 -4.31 -5.31 19.44
N SER A 298 -5.17 -5.11 18.44
CA SER A 298 -4.82 -5.36 17.03
C SER A 298 -5.11 -4.16 16.14
N GLY A 299 -4.09 -3.61 15.48
CA GLY A 299 -4.21 -2.50 14.54
C GLY A 299 -4.87 -2.95 13.24
N VAL A 300 -4.16 -3.77 12.45
CA VAL A 300 -4.69 -4.40 11.24
C VAL A 300 -4.64 -5.91 11.38
N ARG A 301 -5.81 -6.55 11.32
CA ARG A 301 -5.96 -7.98 11.58
C ARG A 301 -6.46 -8.75 10.37
N ARG A 302 -5.83 -9.89 10.08
CA ARG A 302 -6.21 -10.88 9.05
C ARG A 302 -6.41 -10.28 7.66
N ALA A 303 -5.68 -9.22 7.32
CA ALA A 303 -5.79 -8.55 6.03
C ALA A 303 -4.54 -8.80 5.19
N ARG A 304 -4.66 -8.77 3.87
CA ARG A 304 -3.51 -8.48 3.01
C ARG A 304 -3.55 -7.02 2.60
N VAL A 305 -2.50 -6.29 2.91
CA VAL A 305 -2.36 -4.86 2.64
C VAL A 305 -1.29 -4.67 1.58
N ALA A 306 -1.65 -4.10 0.43
CA ALA A 306 -0.74 -3.76 -0.65
C ALA A 306 -0.50 -2.24 -0.69
N VAL A 307 0.76 -1.81 -0.69
CA VAL A 307 1.17 -0.39 -0.63
C VAL A 307 2.15 -0.09 -1.77
N SER A 308 1.85 0.87 -2.64
CA SER A 308 2.72 1.25 -3.78
C SER A 308 2.75 2.77 -4.01
N ASP A 309 3.49 3.24 -5.01
CA ASP A 309 3.39 4.61 -5.54
C ASP A 309 3.58 5.76 -4.51
N ASN A 310 4.57 5.64 -3.63
CA ASN A 310 4.82 6.58 -2.51
C ASN A 310 3.67 6.65 -1.48
N SER A 311 2.77 5.67 -1.45
CA SER A 311 1.69 5.63 -0.46
C SER A 311 2.21 5.33 0.94
N ILE A 312 1.42 5.69 1.95
CA ILE A 312 1.78 5.64 3.37
C ILE A 312 0.80 4.74 4.12
N LEU A 313 1.34 3.77 4.86
CA LEU A 313 0.62 3.02 5.88
C LEU A 313 1.25 3.30 7.25
N ASN A 314 0.49 3.82 8.19
CA ASN A 314 0.91 3.98 9.58
C ASN A 314 -0.05 3.24 10.50
N VAL A 315 0.48 2.38 11.36
CA VAL A 315 -0.28 1.68 12.39
C VAL A 315 0.42 1.87 13.73
N GLU A 316 -0.24 2.47 14.70
CA GLU A 316 0.38 2.78 15.99
C GLU A 316 -0.58 2.68 17.18
N GLY A 317 -0.01 2.44 18.37
CA GLY A 317 -0.74 2.38 19.64
C GLY A 317 -1.35 1.02 19.97
N TYR A 318 -1.11 -0.02 19.15
CA TYR A 318 -1.63 -1.38 19.37
C TYR A 318 -0.50 -2.33 19.80
N ASP A 319 -0.83 -3.32 20.64
CA ASP A 319 0.10 -4.42 20.99
C ASP A 319 0.59 -5.16 19.74
N TYR A 320 -0.33 -5.39 18.80
CA TYR A 320 -0.09 -6.01 17.49
C TYR A 320 -0.48 -5.00 16.42
N ALA A 321 0.50 -4.34 15.81
CA ALA A 321 0.23 -3.49 14.65
C ALA A 321 -0.34 -4.34 13.50
N PHE A 322 0.25 -5.52 13.25
CA PHE A 322 -0.19 -6.49 12.25
C PHE A 322 -0.44 -7.86 12.89
N ASP A 323 -1.71 -8.26 12.99
CA ASP A 323 -2.16 -9.49 13.64
C ASP A 323 -2.68 -10.50 12.61
N GLY A 324 -1.87 -11.51 12.26
CA GLY A 324 -2.21 -12.50 11.23
C GLY A 324 -2.40 -11.88 9.84
N SER A 325 -1.76 -10.74 9.57
CA SER A 325 -1.90 -9.94 8.35
C SER A 325 -0.68 -10.08 7.45
N MET A 326 -0.86 -9.89 6.14
CA MET A 326 0.23 -9.86 5.16
C MET A 326 0.45 -8.45 4.65
N LEU A 327 1.70 -8.01 4.59
CA LEU A 327 2.07 -6.73 3.99
C LEU A 327 2.77 -6.99 2.66
N VAL A 328 2.32 -6.29 1.62
CA VAL A 328 2.98 -6.26 0.32
C VAL A 328 3.34 -4.81 0.02
N ALA A 329 4.62 -4.44 0.05
CA ALA A 329 5.05 -3.07 -0.21
C ALA A 329 5.90 -2.99 -1.48
N HIS A 330 5.66 -1.96 -2.29
CA HIS A 330 6.27 -1.72 -3.59
C HIS A 330 6.79 -0.28 -3.69
N ASP A 331 7.72 -0.06 -4.61
CA ASP A 331 8.28 1.26 -4.93
C ASP A 331 8.88 1.98 -3.70
N LYS A 332 8.50 3.26 -3.53
CA LYS A 332 8.88 4.15 -2.43
C LYS A 332 7.77 4.25 -1.38
N SER A 333 6.93 3.23 -1.22
CA SER A 333 5.91 3.21 -0.18
C SER A 333 6.54 3.37 1.21
N HIS A 334 5.87 4.10 2.10
CA HIS A 334 6.30 4.28 3.49
C HIS A 334 5.39 3.48 4.41
N VAL A 335 5.97 2.59 5.21
CA VAL A 335 5.21 1.75 6.15
C VAL A 335 5.81 1.85 7.55
N SER A 336 4.99 2.26 8.51
CA SER A 336 5.32 2.36 9.93
C SER A 336 4.37 1.46 10.72
N LEU A 337 4.91 0.40 11.33
CA LEU A 337 4.16 -0.55 12.16
C LEU A 337 4.70 -0.51 13.59
N LYS A 338 4.08 0.32 14.44
CA LYS A 338 4.46 0.48 15.85
C LYS A 338 3.65 -0.48 16.71
N GLY A 339 4.11 -1.73 16.76
CA GLY A 339 3.53 -2.85 17.48
C GLY A 339 4.05 -4.18 16.93
N LYS A 340 3.67 -5.30 17.54
CA LYS A 340 4.07 -6.64 17.05
C LYS A 340 3.47 -6.92 15.67
N SER A 341 4.22 -7.67 14.87
CA SER A 341 3.79 -8.16 13.56
C SER A 341 3.80 -9.69 13.56
N VAL A 342 2.91 -10.30 14.35
CA VAL A 342 2.78 -11.77 14.47
C VAL A 342 1.30 -12.12 14.66
N ASP A 343 0.92 -13.36 14.36
CA ASP A 343 -0.43 -13.86 14.66
C ASP A 343 -0.59 -14.07 16.18
N ASN A 344 -1.60 -13.44 16.78
CA ASN A 344 -1.92 -13.55 18.20
C ASN A 344 -2.92 -14.69 18.51
N GLY A 345 -2.82 -15.83 17.82
CA GLY A 345 -3.62 -17.01 18.12
C GLY A 345 -5.01 -17.00 17.47
N SER A 346 -5.10 -16.54 16.22
CA SER A 346 -6.29 -16.80 15.42
C SER A 346 -6.55 -18.32 15.31
N VAL A 347 -7.81 -18.75 15.45
CA VAL A 347 -8.18 -20.17 15.51
C VAL A 347 -7.72 -20.88 14.22
N PRO A 348 -7.00 -22.02 14.28
CA PRO A 348 -6.34 -22.66 13.12
C PRO A 348 -7.24 -23.11 11.96
N MET A 349 -8.57 -23.02 12.07
CA MET A 349 -9.49 -23.69 11.14
C MET A 349 -9.95 -22.86 9.94
N LEU A 350 -9.52 -21.60 9.78
CA LEU A 350 -9.92 -20.77 8.63
C LEU A 350 -8.78 -19.91 8.05
N THR A 351 -7.53 -20.32 8.22
CA THR A 351 -6.37 -19.67 7.62
C THR A 351 -5.69 -20.61 6.63
N GLY A 352 -6.09 -20.52 5.36
CA GLY A 352 -5.27 -20.97 4.23
C GLY A 352 -4.04 -20.08 4.10
N GLY A 353 -3.13 -20.17 5.07
CA GLY A 353 -1.94 -19.36 5.18
C GLY A 353 -1.16 -19.76 6.43
N THR A 354 -0.32 -20.78 6.28
CA THR A 354 0.80 -21.02 7.18
C THR A 354 1.62 -19.74 7.32
N ASN A 355 1.96 -19.40 8.57
CA ASN A 355 2.98 -18.43 9.01
C ASN A 355 2.45 -17.04 9.41
N GLY A 356 3.00 -16.56 10.55
CA GLY A 356 2.79 -15.22 11.09
C GLY A 356 3.07 -14.11 10.10
N SER A 357 2.71 -12.87 10.48
CA SER A 357 2.67 -11.73 9.57
C SER A 357 3.88 -11.65 8.63
N VAL A 358 3.67 -11.92 7.34
CA VAL A 358 4.73 -11.93 6.34
C VAL A 358 4.79 -10.56 5.69
N ILE A 359 5.95 -9.89 5.82
CA ILE A 359 6.28 -8.69 5.05
C ILE A 359 6.93 -9.17 3.74
N ILE A 360 6.26 -8.95 2.61
CA ILE A 360 6.70 -9.36 1.28
C ILE A 360 6.94 -8.09 0.45
N GLY A 361 8.21 -7.73 0.25
CA GLY A 361 8.61 -6.62 -0.62
C GLY A 361 8.63 -5.24 0.05
N GLY A 362 9.49 -4.36 -0.47
CA GLY A 362 9.54 -2.93 -0.16
C GLY A 362 10.42 -2.57 1.03
N SER A 363 11.34 -1.62 0.83
CA SER A 363 12.13 -0.96 1.86
C SER A 363 11.23 -0.47 3.00
N VAL A 364 11.21 -1.18 4.13
CA VAL A 364 10.59 -0.71 5.36
C VAL A 364 11.48 0.40 5.92
N LEU A 365 11.08 1.65 5.69
CA LEU A 365 11.65 2.83 6.34
C LEU A 365 10.63 3.38 7.33
N GLU A 366 10.95 3.31 8.62
CA GLU A 366 10.68 4.45 9.49
C GLU A 366 11.51 5.61 8.92
N ASN A 367 10.87 6.70 8.51
CA ASN A 367 11.59 7.94 8.19
C ASN A 367 11.75 8.73 9.50
N PRO A 368 12.98 8.87 10.06
CA PRO A 368 13.21 9.67 11.27
C PRO A 368 13.16 11.19 11.04
N ALA A 369 12.96 11.67 9.80
CA ALA A 369 13.03 13.11 9.48
C ALA A 369 11.67 13.83 9.42
N THR A 370 10.56 13.10 9.36
CA THR A 370 9.22 13.70 9.20
C THR A 370 8.16 12.86 9.90
N HIS A 371 7.25 13.50 10.63
CA HIS A 371 6.02 12.87 11.09
C HIS A 371 4.80 13.58 10.51
N VAL A 372 3.68 12.85 10.43
CA VAL A 372 2.39 13.44 10.06
C VAL A 372 1.56 13.56 11.33
N VAL A 373 1.38 14.79 11.80
CA VAL A 373 0.42 15.13 12.86
C VAL A 373 -0.73 15.88 12.20
N ASN A 374 -1.96 15.37 12.38
CA ASN A 374 -3.19 16.02 11.90
C ASN A 374 -3.20 16.39 10.40
N GLY A 375 -2.61 15.55 9.55
CA GLY A 375 -2.65 15.72 8.10
C GLY A 375 -1.65 16.74 7.52
N VAL A 376 -0.75 17.28 8.33
CA VAL A 376 0.37 18.12 7.88
C VAL A 376 1.67 17.35 8.06
N GLU A 377 2.53 17.38 7.02
CA GLU A 377 3.89 16.85 7.08
C GLU A 377 4.74 17.85 7.87
N GLU A 378 5.13 17.47 9.09
CA GLU A 378 5.99 18.30 9.93
C GLU A 378 7.43 17.79 9.83
N ALA A 379 8.36 18.70 9.54
CA ALA A 379 9.78 18.44 9.67
C ALA A 379 10.14 18.34 11.15
N VAL A 380 10.89 17.29 11.54
CA VAL A 380 11.40 17.17 12.91
C VAL A 380 12.34 18.36 13.16
N THR A 381 11.95 19.27 14.06
CA THR A 381 12.77 20.41 14.47
C THR A 381 14.04 19.87 15.12
N THR A 382 15.18 20.22 14.54
CA THR A 382 16.51 19.96 15.09
C THR A 382 16.57 20.46 16.55
N GLY A 383 16.70 19.55 17.51
CA GLY A 383 16.85 19.94 18.92
C GLY A 383 16.57 18.89 19.99
N SER A 384 15.84 17.82 19.69
CA SER A 384 15.73 16.65 20.57
C SER A 384 16.03 15.39 19.78
N ALA A 385 17.27 14.91 19.88
CA ALA A 385 17.74 13.73 19.17
C ALA A 385 16.97 12.49 19.59
N VAL A 386 16.27 11.85 18.64
CA VAL A 386 16.13 10.39 18.65
C VAL A 386 17.16 9.85 17.67
N SER A 387 18.41 9.82 18.12
CA SER A 387 19.47 9.06 17.44
C SER A 387 19.23 7.58 17.73
N THR A 388 18.37 6.93 16.96
CA THR A 388 18.22 5.47 17.07
C THR A 388 18.44 4.84 15.71
N GLN A 389 19.57 4.15 15.59
CA GLN A 389 19.76 3.03 14.67
C GLN A 389 18.50 2.16 14.70
N ALA A 390 17.95 1.76 13.54
CA ALA A 390 16.76 0.92 13.50
C ALA A 390 16.99 -0.35 14.35
N VAL A 391 16.03 -0.76 15.17
CA VAL A 391 16.17 -1.92 16.06
C VAL A 391 15.09 -2.93 15.72
N ASN A 392 15.44 -4.22 15.59
CA ASN A 392 14.43 -5.27 15.36
C ASN A 392 13.64 -5.60 16.64
N THR A 393 12.64 -6.46 16.51
CA THR A 393 11.78 -6.90 17.64
C THR A 393 12.54 -7.62 18.76
N SER A 394 13.76 -8.09 18.50
CA SER A 394 14.66 -8.71 19.47
C SER A 394 15.57 -7.70 20.18
N GLY A 395 15.45 -6.40 19.90
CA GLY A 395 16.31 -5.37 20.48
C GLY A 395 17.65 -5.20 19.75
N GLU A 396 17.79 -5.77 18.55
CA GLU A 396 19.04 -5.76 17.80
C GLU A 396 19.14 -4.61 16.82
N ALA A 397 20.29 -3.92 16.83
CA ALA A 397 20.54 -2.78 15.97
C ALA A 397 20.80 -3.19 14.51
N LEU A 398 20.16 -2.49 13.58
CA LEU A 398 20.14 -2.78 12.15
C LEU A 398 20.90 -1.70 11.37
N THR A 399 21.49 -2.12 10.26
CA THR A 399 22.16 -1.25 9.28
C THR A 399 21.48 -1.44 7.93
N ARG A 400 21.35 -0.35 7.17
CA ARG A 400 20.83 -0.41 5.80
C ARG A 400 21.92 -0.89 4.84
N PHE A 401 21.54 -1.83 3.98
CA PHE A 401 22.35 -2.33 2.88
C PHE A 401 21.62 -2.12 1.55
N ASP A 402 22.36 -1.64 0.56
CA ASP A 402 21.88 -1.38 -0.79
C ASP A 402 22.48 -2.46 -1.72
N ILE A 403 21.64 -3.41 -2.14
CA ILE A 403 22.04 -4.61 -2.87
C ILE A 403 21.64 -4.45 -4.34
N LYS A 404 22.61 -4.16 -5.20
CA LYS A 404 22.36 -3.98 -6.64
C LYS A 404 22.14 -5.32 -7.33
N GLY A 405 21.16 -5.39 -8.24
CA GLY A 405 20.88 -6.56 -9.09
C GLY A 405 20.20 -7.74 -8.39
N PHE A 406 19.83 -7.63 -7.10
CA PHE A 406 19.13 -8.68 -6.39
C PHE A 406 17.60 -8.51 -6.51
N ALA A 407 16.92 -9.57 -6.93
CA ALA A 407 15.47 -9.61 -7.14
C ALA A 407 14.97 -11.04 -6.98
N ASN A 408 13.71 -11.23 -6.57
CA ASN A 408 13.06 -12.54 -6.49
C ASN A 408 13.89 -13.58 -5.72
N GLY A 409 14.40 -13.19 -4.55
CA GLY A 409 15.37 -13.98 -3.80
C GLY A 409 15.22 -13.83 -2.31
N ALA A 410 15.87 -14.73 -1.57
CA ALA A 410 15.90 -14.73 -0.12
C ALA A 410 17.31 -14.40 0.39
N ILE A 411 17.39 -13.57 1.42
CA ILE A 411 18.61 -13.24 2.14
C ILE A 411 18.47 -13.81 3.55
N ASN A 412 19.31 -14.78 3.89
CA ASN A 412 19.28 -15.41 5.21
C ASN A 412 20.14 -14.61 6.18
N ILE A 413 19.56 -14.21 7.31
CA ILE A 413 20.25 -13.57 8.42
C ILE A 413 20.55 -14.65 9.45
N ALA A 414 21.83 -14.87 9.75
CA ALA A 414 22.23 -15.84 10.75
C ALA A 414 21.88 -15.37 12.16
N ALA A 415 21.72 -16.33 13.08
CA ALA A 415 21.59 -16.04 14.51
C ALA A 415 22.86 -15.36 15.05
N ASP A 416 22.71 -14.52 16.07
CA ASP A 416 23.85 -13.97 16.79
C ASP A 416 24.52 -15.08 17.62
N PRO A 417 25.81 -15.42 17.37
CA PRO A 417 26.50 -16.44 18.14
C PRO A 417 26.70 -16.06 19.62
N LYS A 418 26.57 -14.77 19.98
CA LYS A 418 26.77 -14.25 21.35
C LYS A 418 25.47 -13.95 22.09
N ASN A 419 24.33 -13.86 21.39
CA ASN A 419 23.05 -13.53 22.01
C ASN A 419 21.93 -14.45 21.49
N PRO A 420 21.49 -15.45 22.29
CA PRO A 420 20.41 -16.35 21.88
C PRO A 420 19.05 -15.65 21.72
N GLY A 421 18.89 -14.42 22.21
CA GLY A 421 17.71 -13.58 21.96
C GLY A 421 17.62 -13.02 20.53
N HIS A 422 18.67 -13.15 19.72
CA HIS A 422 18.74 -12.69 18.33
C HIS A 422 18.80 -13.89 17.36
N PRO A 423 17.65 -14.53 17.05
CA PRO A 423 17.61 -15.74 16.23
C PRO A 423 17.84 -15.46 14.73
N SER A 424 18.08 -16.52 13.96
CA SER A 424 18.15 -16.44 12.50
C SER A 424 16.79 -16.15 11.88
N TYR A 425 16.77 -15.41 10.78
CA TYR A 425 15.55 -15.13 10.02
C TYR A 425 15.85 -14.93 8.54
N THR A 426 14.84 -15.10 7.68
CA THR A 426 14.97 -14.94 6.23
C THR A 426 14.25 -13.67 5.77
N TYR A 427 14.95 -12.83 5.00
CA TYR A 427 14.43 -11.64 4.37
C TYR A 427 14.12 -11.92 2.89
N TYR A 428 12.87 -11.76 2.47
CA TYR A 428 12.46 -12.01 1.07
C TYR A 428 12.42 -10.71 0.27
N VAL A 429 13.16 -10.67 -0.83
CA VAL A 429 13.18 -9.56 -1.77
C VAL A 429 12.30 -9.93 -2.97
N GLY A 430 11.28 -9.12 -3.23
CA GLY A 430 10.37 -9.27 -4.37
C GLY A 430 10.96 -8.79 -5.70
N GLU A 431 10.08 -8.51 -6.66
CA GLU A 431 10.48 -7.96 -7.96
C GLU A 431 11.11 -6.57 -7.81
N ASN A 432 12.19 -6.35 -8.56
CA ASN A 432 13.03 -5.17 -8.43
C ASN A 432 12.69 -4.16 -9.53
N HIS A 433 12.13 -3.01 -9.15
CA HIS A 433 11.71 -1.98 -10.11
C HIS A 433 12.74 -0.86 -10.35
N ASN A 434 13.93 -0.92 -9.73
CA ASN A 434 15.01 0.08 -9.93
C ASN A 434 16.44 -0.52 -9.92
N GLY A 435 16.58 -1.84 -9.98
CA GLY A 435 17.86 -2.54 -9.96
C GLY A 435 18.59 -2.56 -8.60
N VAL A 436 17.97 -2.11 -7.50
CA VAL A 436 18.57 -2.10 -6.15
C VAL A 436 17.56 -2.54 -5.10
N ALA A 437 17.90 -3.55 -4.30
CA ALA A 437 17.16 -3.99 -3.13
C ALA A 437 17.69 -3.32 -1.87
N TYR A 438 16.80 -2.95 -0.95
CA TYR A 438 17.16 -2.30 0.32
C TYR A 438 16.86 -3.22 1.48
N VAL A 439 17.88 -3.51 2.30
CA VAL A 439 17.77 -4.47 3.41
C VAL A 439 18.24 -3.82 4.71
N TRP A 440 17.41 -3.87 5.74
CA TRP A 440 17.83 -3.52 7.11
C TRP A 440 18.17 -4.81 7.85
N ALA A 441 19.44 -4.98 8.18
CA ALA A 441 19.92 -6.18 8.83
C ALA A 441 21.08 -5.89 9.81
N PRO A 442 21.34 -6.80 10.76
CA PRO A 442 22.51 -6.73 11.62
C PRO A 442 23.78 -6.71 10.78
N ALA A 443 24.64 -5.76 11.07
CA ALA A 443 25.90 -5.59 10.37
C ALA A 443 27.02 -6.38 11.06
N VAL A 444 27.90 -6.95 10.25
CA VAL A 444 29.20 -7.44 10.69
C VAL A 444 30.28 -6.59 10.04
N LYS A 445 31.28 -6.20 10.83
CA LYS A 445 32.41 -5.38 10.40
C LYS A 445 33.62 -6.27 10.15
N ILE A 446 34.32 -6.01 9.05
CA ILE A 446 35.60 -6.63 8.72
C ILE A 446 36.66 -5.55 8.64
N ASN A 447 37.61 -5.55 9.57
CA ASN A 447 38.68 -4.57 9.64
C ASN A 447 39.95 -5.15 9.01
N PHE A 448 40.57 -4.38 8.12
CA PHE A 448 41.82 -4.74 7.44
C PHE A 448 42.95 -3.88 7.99
N TRP A 449 43.88 -4.51 8.70
CA TRP A 449 45.02 -3.90 9.37
C TRP A 449 46.30 -4.05 8.56
N GLU A 450 47.18 -3.05 8.64
CA GLU A 450 48.44 -3.03 7.90
C GLU A 450 49.34 -4.24 8.20
N ASN A 451 49.32 -4.73 9.44
CA ASN A 451 50.08 -5.89 9.91
C ASN A 451 49.54 -6.34 11.28
N LYS A 452 50.05 -7.47 11.79
CA LYS A 452 49.64 -8.02 13.09
C LYS A 452 49.97 -7.10 14.26
N ASP A 453 51.13 -6.46 14.24
CA ASP A 453 51.54 -5.54 15.32
C ASP A 453 50.60 -4.33 15.42
N ALA A 454 50.13 -3.81 14.28
CA ALA A 454 49.15 -2.73 14.23
C ALA A 454 47.81 -3.14 14.87
N LEU A 455 47.34 -4.35 14.56
CA LEU A 455 46.14 -4.92 15.18
C LEU A 455 46.31 -5.13 16.69
N ASP A 456 47.40 -5.79 17.09
CA ASP A 456 47.65 -6.14 18.51
C ASP A 456 47.79 -4.89 19.40
N ASN A 457 48.32 -3.79 18.84
CA ASN A 457 48.42 -2.50 19.51
C ASN A 457 47.19 -1.60 19.30
N ASN A 458 46.18 -2.06 18.55
CA ASN A 458 44.99 -1.29 18.17
C ASN A 458 45.32 0.11 17.60
N ASP A 459 46.35 0.16 16.75
CA ASP A 459 46.85 1.40 16.15
C ASP A 459 45.92 1.83 15.00
N ALA A 460 44.91 2.63 15.33
CA ALA A 460 43.90 3.09 14.38
C ALA A 460 44.48 3.82 13.15
N SER A 461 45.69 4.38 13.24
CA SER A 461 46.38 5.02 12.10
C SER A 461 46.79 4.02 11.01
N LYS A 462 46.82 2.72 11.35
CA LYS A 462 47.20 1.60 10.48
C LYS A 462 46.03 0.69 10.11
N LEU A 463 44.80 1.13 10.39
CA LEU A 463 43.59 0.50 9.86
C LEU A 463 43.41 0.95 8.40
N LEU A 464 43.57 0.01 7.47
CA LEU A 464 43.59 0.28 6.04
C LEU A 464 42.19 0.42 5.44
N LYS A 465 41.24 -0.39 5.91
CA LYS A 465 39.86 -0.39 5.43
C LYS A 465 38.95 -1.10 6.44
N THR A 466 37.72 -0.61 6.58
CA THR A 466 36.64 -1.37 7.20
C THR A 466 35.60 -1.67 6.13
N LEU A 467 35.24 -2.93 5.98
CA LEU A 467 34.11 -3.38 5.18
C LEU A 467 32.96 -3.78 6.12
N THR A 468 31.75 -3.70 5.60
CA THR A 468 30.55 -4.13 6.33
C THR A 468 29.77 -5.08 5.44
N THR A 469 29.20 -6.14 6.01
CA THR A 469 28.19 -6.97 5.33
C THR A 469 27.07 -7.35 6.30
N ILE A 470 26.08 -8.05 5.77
CA ILE A 470 24.94 -8.60 6.51
C ILE A 470 25.40 -9.83 7.31
N ARG A 471 24.99 -9.96 8.56
CA ARG A 471 25.30 -11.16 9.37
C ARG A 471 24.81 -12.44 8.69
N GLY A 472 25.72 -13.41 8.55
CA GLY A 472 25.49 -14.67 7.84
C GLY A 472 25.66 -14.59 6.33
N ASN A 473 26.20 -13.49 5.79
CA ASN A 473 26.36 -13.31 4.34
C ASN A 473 27.79 -12.95 3.95
N LYS A 474 28.05 -12.99 2.64
CA LYS A 474 29.31 -12.64 2.01
C LYS A 474 29.43 -11.13 1.80
N ILE A 475 30.66 -10.63 1.70
CA ILE A 475 30.93 -9.20 1.45
C ILE A 475 30.42 -8.76 0.06
N GLU A 476 30.48 -9.66 -0.92
CA GLU A 476 30.05 -9.39 -2.30
C GLU A 476 28.55 -9.12 -2.42
N LEU A 477 27.71 -9.70 -1.54
CA LEU A 477 26.26 -9.49 -1.57
C LEU A 477 25.92 -8.00 -1.51
N VAL A 478 26.66 -7.23 -0.71
CA VAL A 478 26.44 -5.78 -0.54
C VAL A 478 27.35 -4.94 -1.44
N GLY A 479 27.90 -5.56 -2.49
CA GLY A 479 28.81 -4.91 -3.45
C GLY A 479 30.20 -4.61 -2.88
N GLY A 480 30.57 -5.18 -1.74
CA GLY A 480 31.87 -4.96 -1.14
C GLY A 480 32.99 -5.69 -1.88
N THR A 481 34.14 -5.05 -2.01
CA THR A 481 35.36 -5.63 -2.58
C THR A 481 36.51 -5.56 -1.60
N LEU A 482 37.37 -6.58 -1.64
CA LEU A 482 38.60 -6.62 -0.85
C LEU A 482 39.47 -5.39 -1.12
N PRO A 483 40.19 -4.88 -0.12
CA PRO A 483 41.13 -3.79 -0.33
C PRO A 483 42.21 -4.20 -1.33
N SER A 484 42.73 -3.22 -2.06
CA SER A 484 43.96 -3.40 -2.84
C SER A 484 45.11 -3.82 -1.93
N ASN A 485 46.11 -4.49 -2.51
CA ASN A 485 47.29 -4.90 -1.77
C ASN A 485 47.90 -3.69 -1.03
N PRO A 486 48.15 -3.79 0.27
CA PRO A 486 48.75 -2.70 1.03
C PRO A 486 50.19 -2.44 0.60
N ALA A 487 50.67 -1.23 0.90
CA ALA A 487 52.07 -0.90 0.70
C ALA A 487 52.95 -1.87 1.51
N ALA A 488 53.87 -2.53 0.83
CA ALA A 488 54.78 -3.47 1.49
C ALA A 488 55.95 -2.71 2.12
N PRO A 489 56.43 -3.15 3.30
CA PRO A 489 57.68 -2.66 3.87
C PRO A 489 58.86 -2.83 2.90
N VAL A 490 59.89 -2.00 3.04
CA VAL A 490 61.10 -2.05 2.21
C VAL A 490 61.67 -3.48 2.20
N GLY A 491 61.92 -4.01 1.00
CA GLY A 491 62.45 -5.36 0.80
C GLY A 491 61.40 -6.48 0.85
N LYS A 492 60.12 -6.17 1.03
CA LYS A 492 59.03 -7.17 1.08
C LYS A 492 57.97 -6.94 0.00
N ILE A 493 57.13 -7.94 -0.22
CA ILE A 493 55.93 -7.89 -1.05
C ILE A 493 54.74 -8.48 -0.29
N PHE A 494 53.54 -7.94 -0.53
CA PHE A 494 52.31 -8.49 0.04
C PHE A 494 52.12 -9.94 -0.42
N SER A 495 51.76 -10.82 0.52
CA SER A 495 51.54 -12.24 0.28
C SER A 495 50.04 -12.57 0.31
N HIS A 496 49.38 -12.33 1.44
CA HIS A 496 47.96 -12.58 1.63
C HIS A 496 47.45 -11.92 2.92
N TRP A 497 46.14 -11.90 3.08
CA TRP A 497 45.43 -11.52 4.29
C TRP A 497 45.27 -12.72 5.22
N VAL A 498 45.35 -12.53 6.53
CA VAL A 498 45.15 -13.56 7.56
C VAL A 498 44.05 -13.14 8.52
N ASN A 499 43.13 -14.04 8.82
CA ASN A 499 42.12 -13.86 9.86
C ASN A 499 42.79 -13.96 11.24
N ALA A 500 42.64 -12.93 12.07
CA ALA A 500 43.34 -12.83 13.34
C ALA A 500 42.93 -13.89 14.37
N GLU A 501 41.69 -14.38 14.30
CA GLU A 501 41.15 -15.36 15.24
C GLU A 501 41.57 -16.78 14.87
N THR A 502 41.51 -17.13 13.58
CA THR A 502 41.83 -18.51 13.14
C THR A 502 43.30 -18.71 12.79
N GLY A 503 44.04 -17.63 12.53
CA GLY A 503 45.40 -17.67 12.01
C GLY A 503 45.49 -18.20 10.57
N GLN A 504 44.36 -18.44 9.92
CA GLN A 504 44.30 -18.97 8.55
C GLN A 504 44.22 -17.84 7.53
N LYS A 505 44.57 -18.16 6.28
CA LYS A 505 44.40 -17.25 5.15
C LYS A 505 42.93 -16.80 5.07
N PHE A 506 42.72 -15.50 5.01
CA PHE A 506 41.39 -14.90 4.97
C PHE A 506 40.69 -15.23 3.64
N ASP A 507 39.46 -15.73 3.74
CA ASP A 507 38.56 -15.97 2.62
C ASP A 507 37.45 -14.93 2.58
N GLY A 508 37.51 -14.01 1.60
CA GLY A 508 36.49 -12.97 1.42
C GLY A 508 35.14 -13.51 0.91
N ASN A 509 35.08 -14.77 0.49
CA ASN A 509 33.87 -15.42 -0.02
C ASN A 509 33.12 -16.22 1.05
N ALA A 510 33.63 -16.26 2.28
CA ALA A 510 32.96 -16.88 3.41
C ALA A 510 31.77 -16.05 3.90
N GLU A 511 30.85 -16.69 4.62
CA GLU A 511 29.76 -16.02 5.33
C GLU A 511 30.25 -15.55 6.70
N PHE A 512 29.89 -14.32 7.08
CA PHE A 512 30.39 -13.69 8.31
C PHE A 512 29.28 -13.56 9.35
N THR A 513 29.40 -14.26 10.49
CA THR A 513 28.39 -14.25 11.57
C THR A 513 28.79 -13.42 12.79
N LYS A 514 30.08 -13.12 12.94
CA LYS A 514 30.63 -12.40 14.09
C LYS A 514 30.61 -10.89 13.86
N GLU A 515 30.18 -10.14 14.88
CA GLU A 515 30.03 -8.67 14.85
C GLU A 515 31.28 -7.94 14.32
N VAL A 516 32.47 -8.40 14.72
CA VAL A 516 33.76 -7.88 14.24
C VAL A 516 34.68 -9.03 13.87
N THR A 517 35.24 -8.95 12.68
CA THR A 517 36.31 -9.84 12.17
C THR A 517 37.54 -8.99 11.83
N ASP A 518 38.66 -9.24 12.49
CA ASP A 518 39.91 -8.54 12.22
C ASP A 518 40.82 -9.38 11.31
N VAL A 519 41.41 -8.69 10.34
CA VAL A 519 42.24 -9.28 9.29
C VAL A 519 43.50 -8.45 9.16
N TYR A 520 44.67 -9.07 9.07
CA TYR A 520 45.94 -8.34 8.89
C TYR A 520 46.72 -8.84 7.68
N ALA A 521 47.54 -7.96 7.10
CA ALA A 521 48.38 -8.32 5.96
C ALA A 521 49.64 -9.07 6.38
N VAL A 522 50.01 -10.08 5.58
CA VAL A 522 51.28 -10.81 5.70
C VAL A 522 52.13 -10.51 4.48
N TYR A 523 53.42 -10.27 4.72
CA TYR A 523 54.41 -9.95 3.71
C TYR A 523 55.49 -11.03 3.63
N LYS A 524 56.02 -11.26 2.44
CA LYS A 524 57.18 -12.14 2.20
C LYS A 524 58.33 -11.35 1.59
N ASP A 525 59.55 -11.83 1.73
CA ASP A 525 60.72 -11.14 1.18
C ASP A 525 60.64 -11.06 -0.35
N LYS A 526 61.01 -9.91 -0.88
CA LYS A 526 61.10 -9.69 -2.32
C LYS A 526 62.29 -10.52 -2.80
N GLN A 527 62.05 -11.52 -3.66
CA GLN A 527 63.14 -12.25 -4.30
C GLN A 527 64.02 -11.25 -5.06
N THR A 528 65.26 -11.10 -4.60
CA THR A 528 66.33 -10.53 -5.42
C THR A 528 66.69 -11.58 -6.46
N GLU A 529 66.50 -11.25 -7.74
CA GLU A 529 67.19 -12.02 -8.79
C GLU A 529 68.68 -12.05 -8.43
N PRO A 530 69.35 -13.22 -8.49
CA PRO A 530 70.79 -13.26 -8.29
C PRO A 530 71.45 -12.34 -9.34
N PRO A 531 72.51 -11.60 -8.98
CA PRO A 531 73.19 -10.75 -9.93
C PRO A 531 73.63 -11.59 -11.14
N ALA A 532 73.36 -11.08 -12.34
CA ALA A 532 73.78 -11.72 -13.58
C ALA A 532 75.28 -12.06 -13.49
N LYS A 533 75.62 -13.34 -13.69
CA LYS A 533 77.01 -13.81 -13.72
C LYS A 533 77.81 -12.95 -14.71
N PRO A 534 79.00 -12.43 -14.35
CA PRO A 534 79.79 -11.60 -15.24
C PRO A 534 80.19 -12.38 -16.51
N HIS A 535 80.16 -11.69 -17.63
CA HIS A 535 80.53 -12.19 -18.95
C HIS A 535 81.99 -12.71 -18.93
N VAL A 536 82.18 -14.02 -19.06
CA VAL A 536 83.51 -14.59 -19.31
C VAL A 536 83.83 -14.37 -20.79
N LYS A 537 84.88 -13.57 -21.07
CA LYS A 537 85.49 -13.47 -22.40
C LYS A 537 86.10 -14.83 -22.76
N ASN A 538 85.60 -15.44 -23.84
CA ASN A 538 86.32 -16.50 -24.52
C ASN A 538 87.06 -15.89 -25.71
N ASP A 539 88.35 -15.63 -25.52
CA ASP A 539 89.28 -15.39 -26.60
C ASP A 539 89.66 -16.75 -27.20
N ASN A 540 89.05 -17.10 -28.33
CA ASN A 540 89.75 -17.76 -29.43
C ASN A 540 88.91 -17.71 -30.72
N LYS A 541 89.35 -16.84 -31.63
CA LYS A 541 88.95 -16.79 -33.03
C LYS A 541 89.37 -18.08 -33.73
N ALA A 542 88.42 -18.75 -34.40
CA ALA A 542 88.36 -18.81 -35.87
C ALA A 542 87.56 -20.02 -36.36
N LYS A 543 86.43 -19.75 -37.02
CA LYS A 543 86.05 -20.19 -38.39
C LYS A 543 84.53 -20.18 -38.52
N ASN A 544 84.01 -19.20 -39.26
CA ASN A 544 82.79 -19.38 -40.05
C ASN A 544 83.22 -19.98 -41.41
N PRO A 545 82.37 -20.73 -42.16
CA PRO A 545 80.99 -20.30 -42.44
C PRO A 545 79.92 -21.41 -42.67
N ASN A 546 78.69 -20.90 -42.82
CA ASN A 546 77.58 -21.34 -43.68
C ASN A 546 76.51 -22.33 -43.19
N THR A 547 75.29 -21.77 -43.16
CA THR A 547 73.99 -22.28 -43.68
C THR A 547 73.46 -23.63 -43.21
N GLY A 548 72.26 -23.61 -42.64
CA GLY A 548 71.31 -24.73 -42.73
C GLY A 548 70.69 -25.16 -41.40
N ASP A 549 69.36 -25.20 -41.41
CA ASP A 549 68.51 -26.13 -40.66
C ASP A 549 68.12 -25.84 -39.19
N ASN A 550 66.94 -25.23 -39.07
CA ASN A 550 65.73 -25.83 -38.50
C ASN A 550 65.77 -26.53 -37.12
N SER A 551 65.24 -25.79 -36.14
CA SER A 551 64.24 -26.21 -35.14
C SER A 551 64.71 -27.00 -33.88
N PRO A 552 64.02 -26.78 -32.74
CA PRO A 552 62.76 -27.48 -32.53
C PRO A 552 61.57 -26.53 -32.24
N MET A 553 61.11 -25.80 -33.27
CA MET A 553 59.71 -25.38 -33.38
C MET A 553 58.76 -26.56 -33.69
N ALA A 554 59.27 -27.77 -33.94
CA ALA A 554 58.45 -28.95 -34.21
C ALA A 554 57.73 -29.51 -32.95
N LEU A 555 58.30 -29.31 -31.74
CA LEU A 555 57.70 -29.85 -30.52
C LEU A 555 56.49 -29.03 -30.03
N TYR A 556 56.50 -27.71 -30.25
CA TYR A 556 55.42 -26.81 -29.83
C TYR A 556 54.23 -26.77 -30.80
N VAL A 557 54.43 -27.06 -32.09
CA VAL A 557 53.34 -27.11 -33.08
C VAL A 557 52.59 -28.45 -33.09
N ALA A 558 53.23 -29.56 -32.69
CA ALA A 558 52.60 -30.89 -32.62
C ALA A 558 51.61 -31.02 -31.42
N VAL A 559 51.85 -30.29 -30.33
CA VAL A 559 50.95 -30.30 -29.15
C VAL A 559 49.72 -29.39 -29.37
N LEU A 560 49.88 -28.32 -30.15
CA LEU A 560 48.78 -27.40 -30.45
C LEU A 560 47.78 -27.94 -31.49
N THR A 561 48.23 -28.78 -32.43
CA THR A 561 47.35 -29.37 -33.47
C THR A 561 46.58 -30.61 -32.98
N SER A 562 47.15 -31.39 -32.06
CA SER A 562 46.50 -32.59 -31.50
C SER A 562 45.33 -32.27 -30.56
N THR A 563 45.39 -31.15 -29.83
CA THR A 563 44.29 -30.70 -28.95
C THR A 563 43.12 -30.09 -29.72
N LEU A 564 43.36 -29.42 -30.86
CA LEU A 564 42.29 -28.89 -31.71
C LEU A 564 41.50 -29.97 -32.47
N LEU A 565 42.14 -31.08 -32.84
CA LEU A 565 41.48 -32.19 -33.55
C LEU A 565 40.53 -33.00 -32.65
N VAL A 566 40.86 -33.14 -31.36
CA VAL A 566 40.00 -33.83 -30.37
C VAL A 566 38.75 -33.01 -30.04
N LEU A 567 38.86 -31.67 -29.99
CA LEU A 567 37.70 -30.80 -29.78
C LEU A 567 36.73 -30.79 -30.98
N THR A 568 37.24 -30.91 -32.22
CA THR A 568 36.38 -30.94 -33.42
C THR A 568 35.72 -32.29 -33.69
N LEU A 569 36.30 -33.42 -33.26
CA LEU A 569 35.63 -34.72 -33.30
C LEU A 569 34.57 -34.90 -32.20
N GLY A 570 34.77 -34.34 -31.00
CA GLY A 570 33.79 -34.39 -29.90
C GLY A 570 32.48 -33.64 -30.20
N ILE A 571 32.57 -32.54 -30.96
CA ILE A 571 31.42 -31.70 -31.31
C ILE A 571 30.60 -32.31 -32.48
N ARG A 572 31.18 -33.16 -33.34
CA ARG A 572 30.44 -33.87 -34.40
C ARG A 572 29.73 -35.15 -33.96
N LEU A 573 30.11 -35.76 -32.82
CA LEU A 573 29.47 -36.99 -32.31
C LEU A 573 28.26 -36.73 -31.38
N ARG A 574 28.04 -35.50 -30.88
CA ARG A 574 26.83 -35.15 -30.11
C ARG A 574 25.66 -34.60 -30.94
N ARG A 575 25.75 -34.64 -32.27
CA ARG A 575 24.61 -34.32 -33.18
C ARG A 575 24.03 -35.54 -33.91
N LYS A 576 24.43 -36.76 -33.54
CA LYS A 576 23.72 -38.01 -33.85
C LYS A 576 23.82 -38.98 -32.66
N SER A 577 22.99 -38.73 -31.65
CA SER A 577 22.40 -39.73 -30.76
C SER A 577 21.15 -39.14 -30.14
#